data_AF-A0A5M6IW35-F1
#
_entry.id   AF-A0A5M6IW35-F1
#
_cell.length_a   1.000
_cell.length_b   1.000
_cell.length_c   1.000
_cell.angle_alpha   90.00
_cell.angle_beta   90.00
_cell.angle_gamma   90.00
#
_symmetry.space_group_name_H-M   'P 1'
#
loop_
_entity.id
_entity.type
_entity.pdbx_description
1 polymer ?
#
loop_
_entity_poly.entity_id
_entity_poly.type
_entity_poly.pdbx_seq_one_letter_code
_entity_poly.pdbx_strand_id
1 'polypeptide(L)'
;MNAKTRMAALAVWRDHAGRFSWLKAVVLGLVLCPGAELAVLWATQGLGPRPVTEVLHGLGEWTVWFLLLTLAVTPARTVFDWPRVVQLRRLLGLATAAYALAHLTLFCVDQKWRLGTVVTEIALRFYLAIGCAALVMLLVLAATSTDGWQKRLGRDWKRLHRLVFVLLPLALWHYFLQSKADVGPAVLATGAASWLVLWRVAPRPWRGRFWLLPLLALVAGGVAAGIEAAWYALANGAQAGRVLAANLDIAFGPRPAVQVAIWGGVVVVLALARRVGRRLGGARRPRGAGPLGAATPGE
;
A
#
# COMPACT_ATOMS: atom_id res chain seq x y z
N MET A 1 18.43 -4.30 30.88
CA MET A 1 17.99 -4.57 29.48
C MET A 1 19.20 -5.10 28.68
N ASN A 2 19.17 -6.34 28.20
CA ASN A 2 20.32 -7.00 27.54
C ASN A 2 20.71 -6.29 26.22
N ALA A 3 22.01 -6.28 25.88
CA ALA A 3 22.54 -5.74 24.62
C ALA A 3 21.82 -6.29 23.37
N LYS A 4 21.43 -7.58 23.37
CA LYS A 4 20.60 -8.16 22.29
C LYS A 4 19.24 -7.49 22.16
N THR A 5 18.60 -7.16 23.29
CA THR A 5 17.31 -6.47 23.35
C THR A 5 17.44 -5.01 22.89
N ARG A 6 18.52 -4.32 23.25
CA ARG A 6 18.83 -2.97 22.73
C ARG A 6 19.09 -2.97 21.23
N MET A 7 19.86 -3.92 20.71
CA MET A 7 20.13 -4.04 19.27
C MET A 7 18.87 -4.39 18.46
N ALA A 8 17.97 -5.21 19.02
CA ALA A 8 16.66 -5.50 18.42
C ALA A 8 15.73 -4.27 18.40
N ALA A 9 15.69 -3.48 19.48
CA ALA A 9 14.91 -2.24 19.54
C ALA A 9 15.41 -1.18 18.52
N LEU A 10 16.73 -1.13 18.28
CA LEU A 10 17.33 -0.23 17.29
C LEU A 10 17.20 -0.74 15.84
N ALA A 11 16.76 -1.99 15.61
CA ALA A 11 16.65 -2.58 14.28
C ALA A 11 15.57 -1.90 13.41
N VAL A 12 14.55 -1.32 14.03
CA VAL A 12 13.51 -0.51 13.35
C VAL A 12 14.15 0.69 12.65
N TRP A 13 15.16 1.27 13.26
CA TRP A 13 15.81 2.50 12.82
C TRP A 13 17.07 2.26 11.98
N ARG A 14 17.51 1.00 11.81
CA ARG A 14 18.79 0.67 11.17
C ARG A 14 18.63 0.03 9.79
N ASP A 15 19.58 0.28 8.89
CA ASP A 15 19.72 -0.42 7.61
C ASP A 15 20.29 -1.84 7.82
N HIS A 16 20.43 -2.63 6.74
CA HIS A 16 21.02 -3.97 6.84
C HIS A 16 22.50 -3.97 7.24
N ALA A 17 23.18 -2.83 7.14
CA ALA A 17 24.56 -2.64 7.60
C ALA A 17 24.63 -2.13 9.05
N GLY A 18 23.49 -2.04 9.75
CA GLY A 18 23.42 -1.61 11.14
C GLY A 18 23.53 -0.10 11.36
N ARG A 19 23.54 0.72 10.30
CA ARG A 19 23.58 2.19 10.37
C ARG A 19 22.18 2.78 10.49
N PHE A 20 22.04 3.96 11.09
CA PHE A 20 20.75 4.65 11.14
C PHE A 20 20.22 4.97 9.74
N SER A 21 18.95 4.65 9.48
CA SER A 21 18.28 4.83 8.20
C SER A 21 17.22 5.92 8.33
N TRP A 22 17.58 7.14 7.95
CA TRP A 22 16.65 8.28 7.88
C TRP A 22 15.39 7.95 7.09
N LEU A 23 15.51 7.15 6.01
CA LEU A 23 14.36 6.73 5.22
C LEU A 23 13.36 5.89 6.04
N LYS A 24 13.84 4.96 6.88
CA LYS A 24 12.95 4.20 7.77
C LYS A 24 12.36 5.09 8.84
N ALA A 25 13.15 6.00 9.40
CA ALA A 25 12.70 6.91 10.45
C ALA A 25 11.56 7.82 9.98
N VAL A 26 11.73 8.46 8.82
CA VAL A 26 10.71 9.31 8.20
C VAL A 26 9.46 8.49 7.89
N VAL A 27 9.60 7.33 7.26
CA VAL A 27 8.44 6.49 6.92
C VAL A 27 7.72 5.98 8.16
N LEU A 28 8.43 5.67 9.25
CA LEU A 28 7.79 5.31 10.50
C LEU A 28 6.96 6.46 11.07
N GLY A 29 7.49 7.69 11.04
CA GLY A 29 6.74 8.89 11.41
C GLY A 29 5.49 9.07 10.54
N LEU A 30 5.64 8.95 9.22
CA LEU A 30 4.53 9.09 8.26
C LEU A 30 3.44 8.03 8.45
N VAL A 31 3.80 6.81 8.81
CA VAL A 31 2.84 5.74 9.10
C VAL A 31 1.99 6.03 10.35
N LEU A 32 2.48 6.86 11.27
CA LEU A 32 1.71 7.27 12.46
C LEU A 32 0.79 8.46 12.18
N CYS A 33 1.05 9.25 11.14
CA CYS A 33 0.27 10.45 10.81
C CYS A 33 -1.24 10.18 10.68
N PRO A 34 -1.69 9.13 9.97
CA PRO A 34 -3.13 8.84 9.87
C PRO A 34 -3.83 8.60 11.22
N GLY A 35 -3.23 7.77 12.07
CA GLY A 35 -3.76 7.52 13.41
C GLY A 35 -3.74 8.79 14.26
N ALA A 36 -2.72 9.63 14.11
CA ALA A 36 -2.65 10.92 14.80
C ALA A 36 -3.73 11.90 14.32
N GLU A 37 -3.99 11.97 13.00
CA GLU A 37 -5.07 12.78 12.43
C GLU A 37 -6.43 12.37 12.99
N LEU A 38 -6.74 11.06 12.99
CA LEU A 38 -7.98 10.54 13.58
C LEU A 38 -8.08 10.85 15.08
N ALA A 39 -6.96 10.79 15.82
CA ALA A 39 -6.93 11.14 17.23
C ALA A 39 -7.16 12.65 17.47
N VAL A 40 -6.62 13.52 16.62
CA VAL A 40 -6.85 14.97 16.67
C VAL A 40 -8.31 15.28 16.36
N LEU A 41 -8.88 14.69 15.30
CA LEU A 41 -10.29 14.86 14.96
C LEU A 41 -11.21 14.37 16.08
N TRP A 42 -10.85 13.26 16.74
CA TRP A 42 -11.55 12.79 17.93
C TRP A 42 -11.51 13.81 19.07
N ALA A 43 -10.31 14.28 19.42
CA ALA A 43 -10.10 15.21 20.54
C ALA A 43 -10.78 16.57 20.31
N THR A 44 -10.86 17.00 19.05
CA THR A 44 -11.48 18.28 18.64
C THR A 44 -12.96 18.15 18.29
N GLN A 45 -13.58 16.97 18.50
CA GLN A 45 -14.97 16.68 18.15
C GLN A 45 -15.30 16.87 16.64
N GLY A 46 -14.28 16.80 15.78
CA GLY A 46 -14.38 16.96 14.33
C GLY A 46 -14.92 15.73 13.59
N LEU A 47 -15.19 14.61 14.28
CA LEU A 47 -15.69 13.36 13.69
C LEU A 47 -17.23 13.28 13.60
N GLY A 48 -17.94 14.34 13.99
CA GLY A 48 -19.40 14.38 13.91
C GLY A 48 -20.10 13.42 14.89
N PRO A 49 -21.33 12.96 14.57
CA PRO A 49 -22.23 12.33 15.55
C PRO A 49 -21.88 10.89 15.93
N ARG A 50 -21.05 10.19 15.12
CA ARG A 50 -20.70 8.78 15.35
C ARG A 50 -19.18 8.58 15.36
N PRO A 51 -18.46 9.19 16.30
CA PRO A 51 -17.00 9.29 16.24
C PRO A 51 -16.30 7.92 16.26
N VAL A 52 -16.83 6.94 17.01
CA VAL A 52 -16.27 5.57 17.04
C VAL A 52 -16.36 4.91 15.65
N THR A 53 -17.49 5.08 14.97
CA THR A 53 -17.70 4.54 13.62
C THR A 53 -16.78 5.21 12.60
N GLU A 54 -16.56 6.51 12.71
CA GLU A 54 -15.65 7.23 11.81
C GLU A 54 -14.18 6.80 12.01
N VAL A 55 -13.71 6.67 13.26
CA VAL A 55 -12.35 6.15 13.50
C VAL A 55 -12.23 4.69 13.03
N LEU A 56 -13.28 3.88 13.20
CA LEU A 56 -13.31 2.50 12.71
C LEU A 56 -13.14 2.46 11.18
N HIS A 57 -13.89 3.28 10.45
CA HIS A 57 -13.77 3.39 8.98
C HIS A 57 -12.41 3.93 8.56
N GLY A 58 -11.93 4.98 9.21
CA GLY A 58 -10.60 5.55 8.95
C GLY A 58 -9.47 4.54 9.14
N LEU A 59 -9.47 3.77 10.24
CA LEU A 59 -8.48 2.71 10.47
C LEU A 59 -8.55 1.61 9.40
N GLY A 60 -9.76 1.25 8.96
CA GLY A 60 -9.97 0.28 7.88
C GLY A 60 -9.42 0.79 6.54
N GLU A 61 -9.70 2.04 6.20
CA GLU A 61 -9.19 2.70 4.99
C GLU A 61 -7.65 2.75 4.98
N TRP A 62 -7.03 3.23 6.07
CA TRP A 62 -5.57 3.30 6.15
C TRP A 62 -4.90 1.93 6.15
N THR A 63 -5.57 0.89 6.67
CA THR A 63 -5.11 -0.49 6.52
C THR A 63 -4.99 -0.87 5.03
N VAL A 64 -6.01 -0.57 4.22
CA VAL A 64 -5.96 -0.84 2.77
C VAL A 64 -4.85 -0.02 2.11
N TRP A 65 -4.70 1.27 2.44
CA TRP A 65 -3.63 2.10 1.87
C TRP A 65 -2.23 1.58 2.22
N PHE A 66 -1.98 1.17 3.47
CA PHE A 66 -0.70 0.57 3.83
C PHE A 66 -0.44 -0.78 3.14
N LEU A 67 -1.48 -1.58 2.91
CA LEU A 67 -1.38 -2.79 2.11
C LEU A 67 -0.94 -2.46 0.67
N LEU A 68 -1.57 -1.46 0.05
CA LEU A 68 -1.23 -1.00 -1.30
C LEU A 68 0.19 -0.41 -1.35
N LEU A 69 0.61 0.37 -0.36
CA LEU A 69 1.98 0.88 -0.24
C LEU A 69 3.01 -0.25 -0.08
N THR A 70 2.69 -1.27 0.72
CA THR A 70 3.52 -2.48 0.86
C THR A 70 3.69 -3.18 -0.49
N LEU A 71 2.61 -3.28 -1.27
CA LEU A 71 2.65 -3.79 -2.63
C LEU A 71 3.38 -2.82 -3.59
N ALA A 72 3.33 -1.52 -3.39
CA ALA A 72 3.99 -0.54 -4.25
C ALA A 72 5.53 -0.59 -4.17
N VAL A 73 6.11 -1.13 -3.10
CA VAL A 73 7.57 -1.24 -2.93
C VAL A 73 8.26 -1.91 -4.12
N THR A 74 7.68 -2.99 -4.67
CA THR A 74 8.29 -3.75 -5.77
C THR A 74 8.30 -2.99 -7.11
N PRO A 75 7.16 -2.44 -7.60
CA PRO A 75 7.17 -1.55 -8.75
C PRO A 75 8.04 -0.32 -8.50
N ALA A 76 7.96 0.31 -7.33
CA ALA A 76 8.76 1.49 -7.01
C ALA A 76 10.27 1.22 -7.13
N ARG A 77 10.75 0.05 -6.68
CA ARG A 77 12.15 -0.36 -6.81
C ARG A 77 12.63 -0.31 -8.27
N THR A 78 11.80 -0.75 -9.20
CA THR A 78 12.18 -0.99 -10.60
C THR A 78 11.88 0.21 -11.49
N VAL A 79 10.70 0.81 -11.34
CA VAL A 79 10.26 1.98 -12.10
C VAL A 79 11.13 3.19 -11.78
N PHE A 80 11.44 3.42 -10.50
CA PHE A 80 12.26 4.54 -10.05
C PHE A 80 13.75 4.21 -9.87
N ASP A 81 14.16 2.96 -10.16
CA ASP A 81 15.49 2.40 -9.86
C ASP A 81 15.98 2.74 -8.44
N TRP A 82 15.15 2.40 -7.47
CA TRP A 82 15.36 2.77 -6.08
C TRP A 82 15.52 1.53 -5.20
N PRO A 83 16.67 0.83 -5.23
CA PRO A 83 16.85 -0.43 -4.51
C PRO A 83 16.66 -0.30 -2.99
N ARG A 84 16.97 0.86 -2.41
CA ARG A 84 16.80 1.13 -0.98
C ARG A 84 15.34 1.06 -0.52
N VAL A 85 14.35 1.26 -1.40
CA VAL A 85 12.92 1.19 -1.03
C VAL A 85 12.51 -0.17 -0.47
N VAL A 86 13.23 -1.25 -0.84
CA VAL A 86 12.95 -2.61 -0.36
C VAL A 86 12.99 -2.73 1.16
N GLN A 87 13.83 -1.91 1.82
CA GLN A 87 13.93 -1.91 3.28
C GLN A 87 12.63 -1.47 3.99
N LEU A 88 11.70 -0.84 3.27
CA LEU A 88 10.41 -0.37 3.77
C LEU A 88 9.32 -1.44 3.72
N ARG A 89 9.51 -2.53 2.96
CA ARG A 89 8.48 -3.56 2.76
C ARG A 89 7.98 -4.15 4.09
N ARG A 90 8.90 -4.54 4.96
CA ARG A 90 8.56 -5.13 6.25
C ARG A 90 7.90 -4.10 7.18
N LEU A 91 8.39 -2.86 7.17
CA LEU A 91 7.82 -1.76 7.97
C LEU A 91 6.37 -1.50 7.56
N LEU A 92 6.10 -1.31 6.27
CA LEU A 92 4.75 -1.06 5.75
C LEU A 92 3.82 -2.27 5.95
N GLY A 93 4.33 -3.49 5.79
CA GLY A 93 3.54 -4.71 6.03
C GLY A 93 3.14 -4.86 7.51
N LEU A 94 4.05 -4.54 8.44
CA LEU A 94 3.74 -4.52 9.87
C LEU A 94 2.79 -3.37 10.24
N ALA A 95 2.94 -2.20 9.61
CA ALA A 95 2.02 -1.08 9.77
C ALA A 95 0.59 -1.48 9.34
N THR A 96 0.47 -2.15 8.20
CA THR A 96 -0.81 -2.71 7.71
C THR A 96 -1.45 -3.60 8.77
N ALA A 97 -0.69 -4.54 9.34
CA ALA A 97 -1.20 -5.44 10.37
C ALA A 97 -1.55 -4.71 11.68
N ALA A 98 -0.78 -3.70 12.08
CA ALA A 98 -1.05 -2.90 13.28
C ALA A 98 -2.35 -2.11 13.14
N TYR A 99 -2.59 -1.45 12.00
CA TYR A 99 -3.84 -0.74 11.74
C TYR A 99 -5.04 -1.70 11.62
N ALA A 100 -4.85 -2.88 11.02
CA ALA A 100 -5.89 -3.91 10.95
C ALA A 100 -6.29 -4.44 12.34
N LEU A 101 -5.31 -4.64 13.23
CA LEU A 101 -5.55 -5.01 14.61
C LEU A 101 -6.24 -3.89 15.37
N ALA A 102 -5.81 -2.63 15.20
CA ALA A 102 -6.48 -1.48 15.81
C ALA A 102 -7.94 -1.36 15.33
N HIS A 103 -8.20 -1.63 14.05
CA HIS A 103 -9.55 -1.69 13.48
C HIS A 103 -10.39 -2.78 14.14
N LEU A 104 -9.90 -4.02 14.29
CA LEU A 104 -10.60 -5.07 15.02
C LEU A 104 -10.81 -4.71 16.50
N THR A 105 -9.79 -4.14 17.15
CA THR A 105 -9.90 -3.70 18.55
C THR A 105 -10.99 -2.67 18.71
N LEU A 106 -11.07 -1.69 17.81
CA LEU A 106 -12.12 -0.67 17.87
C LEU A 106 -13.50 -1.24 17.58
N PHE A 107 -13.60 -2.27 16.72
CA PHE A 107 -14.85 -3.05 16.58
C PHE A 107 -15.24 -3.74 17.89
N CYS A 108 -14.29 -4.34 18.62
CA CYS A 108 -14.56 -4.91 19.94
C CYS A 108 -15.01 -3.85 20.96
N VAL A 109 -14.43 -2.64 20.90
CA VAL A 109 -14.84 -1.50 21.74
C VAL A 109 -16.27 -1.07 21.40
N ASP A 110 -16.63 -0.98 20.12
CA ASP A 110 -17.98 -0.67 19.64
C ASP A 110 -19.00 -1.70 20.16
N GLN A 111 -18.58 -2.97 20.26
CA GLN A 111 -19.35 -4.06 20.88
C GLN A 111 -19.23 -4.13 22.42
N LYS A 112 -18.69 -3.09 23.07
CA LYS A 112 -18.50 -2.98 24.53
C LYS A 112 -17.74 -4.15 25.13
N TRP A 113 -16.77 -4.71 24.40
CA TRP A 113 -15.97 -5.88 24.77
C TRP A 113 -16.78 -7.17 25.02
N ARG A 114 -18.04 -7.24 24.55
CA ARG A 114 -18.85 -8.46 24.61
C ARG A 114 -18.37 -9.44 23.55
N LEU A 115 -17.32 -10.21 23.85
CA LEU A 115 -16.65 -11.09 22.88
C LEU A 115 -17.58 -12.13 22.25
N GLY A 116 -18.56 -12.65 22.99
CA GLY A 116 -19.59 -13.53 22.42
C GLY A 116 -20.37 -12.84 21.29
N THR A 117 -20.80 -11.59 21.50
CA THR A 117 -21.46 -10.77 20.47
C THR A 117 -20.54 -10.50 19.29
N VAL A 118 -19.27 -10.15 19.54
CA VAL A 118 -18.27 -9.93 18.48
C VAL A 118 -18.16 -11.15 17.57
N VAL A 119 -18.01 -12.34 18.16
CA VAL A 119 -17.88 -13.59 17.39
C VAL A 119 -19.16 -13.89 16.61
N THR A 120 -20.33 -13.77 17.25
CA THR A 120 -21.63 -14.00 16.58
C THR A 120 -21.85 -13.02 15.43
N GLU A 121 -21.56 -11.73 15.61
CA GLU A 121 -21.67 -10.70 14.57
C GLU A 121 -20.73 -10.99 13.40
N ILE A 122 -19.48 -11.39 13.66
CA ILE A 122 -18.52 -11.77 12.62
C ILE A 122 -19.00 -13.01 11.85
N ALA A 123 -19.54 -14.01 12.55
CA ALA A 123 -19.98 -15.26 11.95
C ALA A 123 -21.26 -15.09 11.11
N LEU A 124 -22.20 -14.26 11.57
CA LEU A 124 -23.52 -14.12 10.93
C LEU A 124 -23.54 -13.07 9.82
N ARG A 125 -22.62 -12.10 9.80
CA ARG A 125 -22.59 -11.06 8.79
C ARG A 125 -21.50 -11.33 7.76
N PHE A 126 -21.93 -11.61 6.52
CA PHE A 126 -21.06 -11.96 5.41
C PHE A 126 -19.87 -10.98 5.21
N TYR A 127 -20.12 -9.67 5.28
CA TYR A 127 -19.05 -8.68 5.11
C TYR A 127 -18.01 -8.71 6.23
N LEU A 128 -18.40 -8.98 7.49
CA LEU A 128 -17.43 -9.16 8.58
C LEU A 128 -16.66 -10.46 8.46
N ALA A 129 -17.31 -11.54 8.01
CA ALA A 129 -16.64 -12.82 7.77
C ALA A 129 -15.50 -12.67 6.74
N ILE A 130 -15.73 -11.93 5.64
CA ILE A 130 -14.69 -11.60 4.65
C ILE A 130 -13.55 -10.80 5.30
N GLY A 131 -13.87 -9.77 6.08
CA GLY A 131 -12.88 -8.95 6.78
C GLY A 131 -12.03 -9.78 7.75
N CYS A 132 -12.65 -10.68 8.50
CA CYS A 132 -11.99 -11.60 9.41
C CYS A 132 -11.06 -12.57 8.67
N ALA A 133 -11.50 -13.14 7.55
CA ALA A 133 -10.64 -14.00 6.72
C ALA A 133 -9.41 -13.25 6.20
N ALA A 134 -9.58 -12.02 5.72
CA ALA A 134 -8.47 -11.15 5.29
C ALA A 134 -7.52 -10.83 6.46
N LEU A 135 -8.05 -10.54 7.65
CA LEU A 135 -7.28 -10.29 8.86
C LEU A 135 -6.45 -11.51 9.26
N VAL A 136 -7.03 -12.71 9.29
CA VAL A 136 -6.29 -13.94 9.65
C VAL A 136 -5.12 -14.15 8.69
N MET A 137 -5.33 -13.99 7.38
CA MET A 137 -4.23 -14.07 6.40
C MET A 137 -3.16 -13.01 6.69
N LEU A 138 -3.57 -11.77 6.96
CA LEU A 138 -2.63 -10.68 7.27
C LEU A 138 -1.79 -10.98 8.51
N LEU A 139 -2.41 -11.51 9.57
CA LEU A 139 -1.72 -11.86 10.81
C LEU A 139 -0.72 -12.99 10.62
N VAL A 140 -1.06 -14.00 9.81
CA VAL A 140 -0.11 -15.07 9.44
C VAL A 140 1.10 -14.50 8.69
N LEU A 141 0.88 -13.57 7.75
CA LEU A 141 1.98 -12.90 7.04
C LEU A 141 2.83 -12.03 7.98
N ALA A 142 2.19 -11.29 8.89
CA ALA A 142 2.89 -10.45 9.87
C ALA A 142 3.74 -11.28 10.83
N ALA A 143 3.19 -12.38 11.38
CA ALA A 143 3.90 -13.28 12.29
C ALA A 143 5.11 -13.94 11.62
N THR A 144 5.00 -14.29 10.34
CA THR A 144 6.08 -14.91 9.56
C THR A 144 7.00 -13.90 8.86
N SER A 145 6.90 -12.62 9.20
CA SER A 145 7.76 -11.56 8.65
C SER A 145 9.12 -11.44 9.35
N THR A 146 9.35 -12.16 10.45
CA THR A 146 10.59 -12.12 11.23
C THR A 146 11.72 -12.93 10.58
N ASP A 147 12.98 -12.53 10.85
CA ASP A 147 14.16 -13.20 10.26
C ASP A 147 14.24 -14.67 10.69
N GLY A 148 13.75 -15.01 11.88
CA GLY A 148 13.66 -16.39 12.36
C GLY A 148 12.70 -17.22 11.52
N TRP A 149 11.49 -16.72 11.24
CA TRP A 149 10.51 -17.42 10.40
C TRP A 149 10.93 -17.50 8.94
N GLN A 150 11.57 -16.46 8.41
CA GLN A 150 12.14 -16.48 7.06
C GLN A 150 13.17 -17.61 6.90
N LYS A 151 14.05 -17.80 7.90
CA LYS A 151 15.03 -18.89 7.91
C LYS A 151 14.37 -20.27 8.08
N ARG A 152 13.39 -20.39 8.99
CA ARG A 152 12.68 -21.66 9.29
C ARG A 152 11.89 -22.18 8.10
N LEU A 153 11.16 -21.31 7.38
CA LEU A 153 10.29 -21.70 6.27
C LEU A 153 11.03 -21.78 4.92
N GLY A 154 12.21 -21.15 4.79
CA GLY A 154 13.03 -21.22 3.59
C GLY A 154 12.26 -20.87 2.30
N ARG A 155 12.12 -21.85 1.40
CA ARG A 155 11.43 -21.67 0.10
C ARG A 155 9.92 -21.46 0.26
N ASP A 156 9.32 -22.09 1.26
CA ASP A 156 7.87 -22.01 1.51
C ASP A 156 7.46 -20.65 2.07
N TRP A 157 8.39 -19.88 2.64
CA TRP A 157 8.14 -18.50 3.06
C TRP A 157 7.60 -17.64 1.91
N LYS A 158 8.20 -17.77 0.72
CA LYS A 158 7.73 -17.05 -0.48
C LYS A 158 6.37 -17.56 -0.94
N ARG A 159 6.08 -18.85 -0.77
CA ARG A 159 4.77 -19.43 -1.12
C ARG A 159 3.69 -18.87 -0.20
N LEU A 160 3.94 -18.86 1.10
CA LEU A 160 3.06 -18.28 2.11
C LEU A 160 2.80 -16.80 1.83
N HIS A 161 3.84 -16.02 1.54
CA HIS A 161 3.69 -14.59 1.25
C HIS A 161 2.99 -14.27 -0.08
N ARG A 162 2.70 -15.28 -0.92
CA ARG A 162 1.78 -15.09 -2.06
C ARG A 162 0.32 -15.00 -1.64
N LEU A 163 -0.04 -15.37 -0.41
CA LEU A 163 -1.39 -15.15 0.14
C LEU A 163 -1.79 -13.67 0.10
N VAL A 164 -0.84 -12.73 0.03
CA VAL A 164 -1.15 -11.30 -0.16
C VAL A 164 -2.03 -11.04 -1.40
N PHE A 165 -1.93 -11.89 -2.43
CA PHE A 165 -2.75 -11.76 -3.65
C PHE A 165 -4.17 -12.31 -3.50
N VAL A 166 -4.43 -13.12 -2.46
CA VAL A 166 -5.78 -13.53 -2.06
C VAL A 166 -6.34 -12.53 -1.04
N LEU A 167 -5.51 -12.07 -0.10
CA LEU A 167 -5.84 -11.07 0.89
C LEU A 167 -6.28 -9.75 0.25
N LEU A 168 -5.56 -9.26 -0.77
CA LEU A 168 -5.85 -8.00 -1.44
C LEU A 168 -7.30 -7.90 -1.97
N PRO A 169 -7.80 -8.83 -2.81
CA PRO A 169 -9.18 -8.75 -3.28
C PRO A 169 -10.20 -8.92 -2.15
N LEU A 170 -9.93 -9.73 -1.12
CA LEU A 170 -10.82 -9.84 0.05
C LEU A 170 -10.91 -8.53 0.83
N ALA A 171 -9.79 -7.85 1.03
CA ALA A 171 -9.74 -6.55 1.71
C ALA A 171 -10.49 -5.47 0.92
N LEU A 172 -10.33 -5.43 -0.40
CA LEU A 172 -11.06 -4.50 -1.27
C LEU A 172 -12.57 -4.81 -1.28
N TRP A 173 -12.96 -6.08 -1.36
CA TRP A 173 -14.37 -6.46 -1.31
C TRP A 173 -15.00 -6.10 0.05
N HIS A 174 -14.32 -6.41 1.15
CA HIS A 174 -14.76 -5.97 2.48
C HIS A 174 -14.96 -4.45 2.53
N TYR A 175 -14.06 -3.67 1.94
CA TYR A 175 -14.17 -2.22 1.87
C TYR A 175 -15.42 -1.77 1.09
N PHE A 176 -15.66 -2.34 -0.09
CA PHE A 176 -16.88 -2.05 -0.87
C PHE A 176 -18.18 -2.37 -0.11
N LEU A 177 -18.23 -3.51 0.58
CA LEU A 177 -19.42 -3.90 1.36
C LEU A 177 -19.68 -2.96 2.54
N GLN A 178 -18.64 -2.33 3.07
CA GLN A 178 -18.75 -1.37 4.16
C GLN A 178 -19.13 0.04 3.67
N SER A 179 -18.78 0.39 2.44
CA SER A 179 -19.14 1.65 1.79
C SER A 179 -20.64 1.70 1.45
N LYS A 180 -21.41 2.47 2.21
CA LYS A 180 -22.87 2.54 2.04
C LYS A 180 -23.32 3.41 0.87
N ALA A 181 -22.96 4.70 0.88
CA ALA A 181 -23.43 5.68 -0.09
C ALA A 181 -22.34 6.07 -1.10
N ASP A 182 -21.14 6.37 -0.58
CA ASP A 182 -19.98 6.69 -1.38
C ASP A 182 -18.99 5.52 -1.39
N VAL A 183 -18.79 4.94 -2.57
CA VAL A 183 -17.79 3.88 -2.80
C VAL A 183 -16.51 4.43 -3.42
N GLY A 184 -16.42 5.75 -3.63
CA GLY A 184 -15.31 6.41 -4.31
C GLY A 184 -13.93 6.05 -3.73
N PRO A 185 -13.72 6.10 -2.40
CA PRO A 185 -12.47 5.66 -1.79
C PRO A 185 -12.12 4.19 -2.09
N ALA A 186 -13.11 3.28 -2.05
CA ALA A 186 -12.91 1.87 -2.37
C ALA A 186 -12.60 1.65 -3.86
N VAL A 187 -13.26 2.40 -4.76
CA VAL A 187 -12.99 2.40 -6.20
C VAL A 187 -11.58 2.89 -6.48
N LEU A 188 -11.16 3.98 -5.83
CA LEU A 188 -9.82 4.56 -5.96
C LEU A 188 -8.74 3.58 -5.50
N ALA A 189 -8.92 2.97 -4.32
CA ALA A 189 -8.04 1.91 -3.82
C ALA A 189 -7.98 0.72 -4.78
N THR A 190 -9.09 0.35 -5.41
CA THR A 190 -9.18 -0.74 -6.38
C THR A 190 -8.48 -0.41 -7.69
N GLY A 191 -8.57 0.82 -8.18
CA GLY A 191 -7.80 1.28 -9.34
C GLY A 191 -6.30 1.31 -9.06
N ALA A 192 -5.88 1.77 -7.88
CA ALA A 192 -4.48 1.68 -7.46
C ALA A 192 -4.00 0.21 -7.36
N ALA A 193 -4.83 -0.67 -6.80
CA ALA A 193 -4.56 -2.10 -6.72
C ALA A 193 -4.44 -2.74 -8.11
N SER A 194 -5.34 -2.42 -9.04
CA SER A 194 -5.32 -2.95 -10.40
C SER A 194 -4.04 -2.53 -11.13
N TRP A 195 -3.63 -1.26 -11.02
CA TRP A 195 -2.34 -0.79 -11.56
C TRP A 195 -1.16 -1.63 -11.01
N LEU A 196 -1.13 -1.85 -9.70
CA LEU A 196 -0.07 -2.61 -9.01
C LEU A 196 -0.05 -4.09 -9.41
N VAL A 197 -1.20 -4.70 -9.65
CA VAL A 197 -1.34 -6.09 -10.09
C VAL A 197 -0.98 -6.22 -11.56
N LEU A 198 -1.51 -5.34 -12.43
CA LEU A 198 -1.20 -5.30 -13.86
C LEU A 198 0.30 -5.14 -14.11
N TRP A 199 0.99 -4.25 -13.37
CA TRP A 199 2.43 -4.13 -13.46
C TRP A 199 3.18 -5.43 -13.09
N ARG A 200 2.66 -6.21 -12.14
CA ARG A 200 3.27 -7.48 -11.71
C ARG A 200 3.06 -8.63 -12.68
N VAL A 201 1.92 -8.66 -13.37
CA VAL A 201 1.62 -9.69 -14.38
C VAL A 201 2.21 -9.32 -15.73
N ALA A 202 2.50 -8.04 -15.98
CA ALA A 202 3.17 -7.58 -17.19
C ALA A 202 4.47 -8.38 -17.44
N PRO A 203 4.74 -8.79 -18.69
CA PRO A 203 5.94 -9.53 -19.05
C PRO A 203 7.20 -8.81 -18.57
N ARG A 204 8.18 -9.56 -18.05
CA ARG A 204 9.48 -9.02 -17.61
C ARG A 204 10.13 -8.06 -18.62
N PRO A 205 10.17 -8.33 -19.94
CA PRO A 205 10.76 -7.38 -20.90
C PRO A 205 10.00 -6.05 -20.98
N TRP A 206 8.70 -6.04 -20.71
CA TRP A 206 7.87 -4.84 -20.83
C TRP A 206 8.05 -3.89 -19.64
N ARG A 207 8.44 -4.40 -18.45
CA ARG A 207 8.55 -3.58 -17.23
C ARG A 207 9.61 -2.48 -17.30
N GLY A 208 10.58 -2.60 -18.21
CA GLY A 208 11.56 -1.53 -18.46
C GLY A 208 11.05 -0.47 -19.44
N ARG A 209 10.01 -0.76 -20.20
CA ARG A 209 9.54 0.04 -21.32
C ARG A 209 8.63 1.16 -20.83
N PHE A 210 8.92 2.37 -21.29
CA PHE A 210 8.25 3.57 -20.77
C PHE A 210 6.77 3.63 -21.10
N TRP A 211 6.37 3.17 -22.31
CA TRP A 211 4.96 3.17 -22.74
C TRP A 211 4.04 2.31 -21.84
N LEU A 212 4.61 1.36 -21.10
CA LEU A 212 3.83 0.51 -20.20
C LEU A 212 3.18 1.34 -19.09
N LEU A 213 3.87 2.35 -18.55
CA LEU A 213 3.37 3.12 -17.41
C LEU A 213 2.09 3.93 -17.72
N PRO A 214 2.02 4.73 -18.81
CA PRO A 214 0.78 5.40 -19.17
C PRO A 214 -0.30 4.42 -19.62
N LEU A 215 0.04 3.32 -20.31
CA LEU A 215 -0.95 2.29 -20.65
C LEU A 215 -1.59 1.70 -19.39
N LEU A 216 -0.78 1.33 -18.40
CA LEU A 216 -1.28 0.80 -17.13
C LEU A 216 -2.14 1.82 -16.37
N ALA A 217 -1.81 3.11 -16.44
CA ALA A 217 -2.62 4.17 -15.84
C ALA A 217 -4.01 4.25 -16.47
N LEU A 218 -4.09 4.21 -17.81
CA LEU A 218 -5.35 4.23 -18.55
C LEU A 218 -6.19 2.98 -18.27
N VAL A 219 -5.57 1.79 -18.33
CA VAL A 219 -6.26 0.52 -18.06
C VAL A 219 -6.77 0.49 -16.61
N ALA A 220 -5.96 0.91 -15.64
CA ALA A 220 -6.37 0.95 -14.24
C ALA A 220 -7.54 1.93 -14.00
N GLY A 221 -7.53 3.10 -14.66
CA GLY A 221 -8.64 4.05 -14.63
C GLY A 221 -9.91 3.47 -15.24
N GLY A 222 -9.81 2.79 -16.39
CA GLY A 222 -10.94 2.09 -17.01
C GLY A 222 -11.52 0.97 -16.13
N VAL A 223 -10.65 0.20 -15.46
CA VAL A 223 -11.07 -0.82 -14.48
C VAL A 223 -11.82 -0.16 -13.30
N ALA A 224 -11.32 0.95 -12.78
CA ALA A 224 -11.97 1.68 -11.69
C ALA A 224 -13.36 2.18 -12.10
N ALA A 225 -13.50 2.81 -13.28
CA ALA A 225 -14.79 3.26 -13.81
C ALA A 225 -15.77 2.10 -14.02
N GLY A 226 -15.29 0.98 -14.58
CA GLY A 226 -16.10 -0.21 -14.80
C GLY A 226 -16.60 -0.84 -13.50
N ILE A 227 -15.74 -0.92 -12.48
CA ILE A 227 -16.12 -1.45 -11.17
C ILE A 227 -17.11 -0.53 -10.46
N GLU A 228 -16.91 0.80 -10.52
CA GLU A 228 -17.86 1.77 -9.96
C GLU A 228 -19.25 1.62 -10.62
N ALA A 229 -19.28 1.59 -11.95
CA ALA A 229 -20.53 1.42 -12.70
C ALA A 229 -21.21 0.08 -12.40
N ALA A 230 -20.45 -1.01 -12.33
CA ALA A 230 -20.98 -2.33 -11.99
C ALA A 230 -21.52 -2.37 -10.56
N TRP A 231 -20.80 -1.79 -9.60
CA TRP A 231 -21.24 -1.76 -8.21
C TRP A 231 -22.56 -1.00 -8.05
N TYR A 232 -22.64 0.22 -8.60
CA TYR A 232 -23.87 1.01 -8.53
C TYR A 232 -25.04 0.37 -9.29
N ALA A 233 -24.77 -0.31 -10.41
CA ALA A 233 -25.81 -1.04 -11.14
C ALA A 233 -26.35 -2.23 -10.34
N LEU A 234 -25.48 -3.02 -9.72
CA LEU A 234 -25.87 -4.22 -8.97
C LEU A 234 -26.44 -3.91 -7.58
N ALA A 235 -25.86 -2.94 -6.87
CA ALA A 235 -26.26 -2.62 -5.50
C ALA A 235 -27.50 -1.72 -5.46
N ASN A 236 -27.61 -0.76 -6.39
CA ASN A 236 -28.63 0.29 -6.34
C ASN A 236 -29.54 0.33 -7.57
N GLY A 237 -29.37 -0.60 -8.53
CA GLY A 237 -30.14 -0.60 -9.78
C GLY A 237 -29.85 0.59 -10.70
N ALA A 238 -28.71 1.27 -10.50
CA ALA A 238 -28.36 2.44 -11.29
C ALA A 238 -28.04 2.08 -12.75
N GLN A 239 -28.33 2.98 -13.69
CA GLN A 239 -27.95 2.78 -15.08
C GLN A 239 -26.43 2.95 -15.25
N ALA A 240 -25.73 1.86 -15.59
CA ALA A 240 -24.28 1.85 -15.74
C ALA A 240 -23.77 2.95 -16.69
N GLY A 241 -24.48 3.23 -17.79
CA GLY A 241 -24.14 4.29 -18.73
C GLY A 241 -24.09 5.69 -18.09
N ARG A 242 -24.99 5.98 -17.13
CA ARG A 242 -24.98 7.27 -16.41
C ARG A 242 -23.79 7.37 -15.46
N VAL A 243 -23.44 6.28 -14.79
CA VAL A 243 -22.27 6.24 -13.88
C VAL A 243 -20.96 6.39 -14.67
N LEU A 244 -20.88 5.77 -15.85
CA LEU A 244 -19.74 5.96 -16.75
C LEU A 244 -19.66 7.38 -17.30
N ALA A 245 -20.79 7.96 -17.71
CA ALA A 245 -20.83 9.36 -18.14
C ALA A 245 -20.43 10.31 -17.00
N ALA A 246 -20.88 10.04 -15.77
CA ALA A 246 -20.52 10.82 -14.59
C ALA A 246 -19.02 10.78 -14.27
N ASN A 247 -18.28 9.76 -14.71
CA ASN A 247 -16.82 9.72 -14.57
C ASN A 247 -16.09 10.76 -15.44
N LEU A 248 -16.74 11.30 -16.47
CA LEU A 248 -16.23 12.37 -17.31
C LEU A 248 -16.65 13.76 -16.82
N ASP A 249 -17.60 13.82 -15.88
CA ASP A 249 -18.06 15.05 -15.29
C ASP A 249 -17.11 15.48 -14.15
N ILE A 250 -16.59 16.71 -14.26
CA ILE A 250 -15.64 17.31 -13.32
C ILE A 250 -16.28 18.37 -12.43
N ALA A 251 -17.60 18.60 -12.54
CA ALA A 251 -18.31 19.65 -11.80
C ALA A 251 -18.11 19.54 -10.27
N PHE A 252 -17.97 18.32 -9.75
CA PHE A 252 -17.74 18.03 -8.32
C PHE A 252 -16.32 17.56 -8.01
N GLY A 253 -15.36 17.88 -8.89
CA GLY A 253 -13.99 17.40 -8.82
C GLY A 253 -13.76 16.08 -9.55
N PRO A 254 -12.51 15.60 -9.60
CA PRO A 254 -12.17 14.40 -10.35
C PRO A 254 -12.78 13.17 -9.69
N ARG A 255 -13.54 12.39 -10.46
CA ARG A 255 -14.08 11.09 -10.03
C ARG A 255 -12.95 10.07 -9.77
N PRO A 256 -13.22 9.00 -9.00
CA PRO A 256 -12.21 8.00 -8.64
C PRO A 256 -11.42 7.47 -9.83
N ALA A 257 -12.06 7.18 -10.97
CA ALA A 257 -11.36 6.69 -12.16
C ALA A 257 -10.37 7.71 -12.74
N VAL A 258 -10.76 8.99 -12.75
CA VAL A 258 -9.89 10.11 -13.18
C VAL A 258 -8.75 10.29 -12.19
N GLN A 259 -9.01 10.19 -10.89
CA GLN A 259 -7.95 10.24 -9.87
C GLN A 259 -6.92 9.11 -10.04
N VAL A 260 -7.36 7.89 -10.36
CA VAL A 260 -6.46 6.77 -10.67
C VAL A 260 -5.56 7.08 -11.88
N ALA A 261 -6.14 7.66 -12.94
CA ALA A 261 -5.39 8.08 -14.11
C ALA A 261 -4.37 9.19 -13.77
N ILE A 262 -4.77 10.18 -12.94
CA ILE A 262 -3.89 11.25 -12.45
C ILE A 262 -2.71 10.66 -11.67
N TRP A 263 -2.96 9.77 -10.72
CA TRP A 263 -1.90 9.13 -9.93
C TRP A 263 -0.95 8.31 -10.82
N GLY A 264 -1.49 7.58 -11.79
CA GLY A 264 -0.68 6.90 -12.80
C GLY A 264 0.17 7.88 -13.62
N GLY A 265 -0.38 9.03 -14.01
CA GLY A 265 0.33 10.12 -14.67
C GLY A 265 1.47 10.68 -13.81
N VAL A 266 1.23 10.90 -12.51
CA VAL A 266 2.27 11.32 -11.56
C VAL A 266 3.41 10.30 -11.50
N VAL A 267 3.10 8.99 -11.48
CA VAL A 267 4.13 7.94 -11.53
C VAL A 267 4.95 8.04 -12.82
N VAL A 268 4.33 8.30 -13.96
CA VAL A 268 5.01 8.49 -15.26
C VAL A 268 5.96 9.70 -15.20
N VAL A 269 5.48 10.85 -14.71
CA VAL A 269 6.26 12.08 -14.60
C VAL A 269 7.46 11.90 -13.67
N LEU A 270 7.25 11.31 -12.49
CA LEU A 270 8.32 11.04 -11.53
C LEU A 270 9.35 10.05 -12.08
N ALA A 271 8.90 9.03 -12.82
CA ALA A 271 9.79 8.07 -13.48
C ALA A 271 10.64 8.76 -14.56
N LEU A 272 10.05 9.67 -15.34
CA LEU A 272 10.76 10.46 -16.34
C LEU A 272 11.79 11.39 -15.71
N ALA A 273 11.38 12.17 -14.69
CA ALA A 273 12.26 13.08 -13.96
C ALA A 273 13.47 12.34 -13.38
N ARG A 274 13.26 11.15 -12.79
CA ARG A 274 14.36 10.30 -12.27
C ARG A 274 15.28 9.75 -13.36
N ARG A 275 14.77 9.45 -14.55
CA ARG A 275 15.59 8.99 -15.69
C ARG A 275 16.44 10.14 -16.25
N VAL A 276 15.85 11.32 -16.41
CA VAL A 276 16.54 12.53 -16.88
C VAL A 276 17.62 12.95 -15.89
N GLY A 277 17.28 13.06 -14.60
CA GLY A 277 18.24 13.44 -13.56
C GLY A 277 19.44 12.50 -13.47
N ARG A 278 19.25 11.19 -13.70
CA ARG A 278 20.36 10.22 -13.77
C ARG A 278 21.24 10.40 -15.00
N ARG A 279 20.66 10.69 -16.17
CA ARG A 279 21.46 10.99 -17.39
C ARG A 279 22.30 12.24 -17.19
N LEU A 280 21.72 13.29 -16.61
CA LEU A 280 22.42 14.55 -16.33
C LEU A 280 23.49 14.39 -15.23
N GLY A 281 23.20 13.62 -14.17
CA GLY A 281 24.16 13.34 -13.09
C GLY A 281 25.27 12.37 -13.49
N GLY A 282 24.99 11.41 -14.37
CA GLY A 282 25.97 10.46 -14.91
C GLY A 282 26.96 11.12 -15.87
N ALA A 283 26.55 12.16 -16.59
CA ALA A 283 27.42 12.98 -17.44
C ALA A 283 28.41 13.86 -16.65
N ARG A 284 28.20 14.03 -15.34
CA ARG A 284 29.06 14.85 -14.46
C ARG A 284 30.19 14.10 -13.75
N ARG A 285 30.40 12.79 -14.00
CA ARG A 285 31.63 12.12 -13.56
C ARG A 285 32.72 12.34 -14.61
N PRO A 286 33.78 13.14 -14.33
CA PRO A 286 34.92 13.19 -15.23
C PRO A 286 35.53 11.79 -15.31
N ARG A 287 35.77 11.31 -16.52
CA ARG A 287 36.70 10.19 -16.74
C ARG A 287 38.11 10.74 -16.48
N GLY A 288 38.63 10.53 -15.28
CA GLY A 288 40.03 10.81 -14.93
C GLY A 288 40.27 10.36 -13.49
N ALA A 289 41.27 9.57 -13.14
CA ALA A 289 42.52 9.28 -13.82
C ALA A 289 42.66 7.77 -14.14
N GLY A 290 43.11 7.46 -15.36
CA GLY A 290 43.78 6.19 -15.60
C GLY A 290 45.10 6.16 -14.82
N PRO A 291 45.63 4.98 -14.47
CA PRO A 291 46.93 4.89 -13.80
C PRO A 291 47.98 5.50 -14.74
N LEU A 292 48.58 6.62 -14.32
CA LEU A 292 49.76 7.17 -15.00
C LEU A 292 50.81 6.07 -15.01
N GLY A 293 51.30 5.80 -16.22
CA GLY A 293 52.18 4.69 -16.52
C GLY A 293 53.47 4.70 -15.72
N ALA A 294 54.05 3.51 -15.70
CA ALA A 294 55.42 3.21 -15.31
C ALA A 294 56.42 4.30 -15.74
N ALA A 295 57.25 4.71 -14.79
CA ALA A 295 58.59 5.20 -15.06
C ALA A 295 59.52 4.61 -13.99
N THR A 296 60.06 3.43 -14.26
CA THR A 296 61.34 2.99 -13.71
C THR A 296 62.43 3.36 -14.72
N PRO A 297 63.32 4.30 -14.42
CA PRO A 297 64.68 4.28 -14.94
C PRO A 297 65.57 3.53 -13.95
N GLY A 298 66.41 2.64 -14.46
CA GLY A 298 67.42 1.96 -13.66
C GLY A 298 68.46 2.93 -13.11
N GLU A 299 68.93 2.63 -11.90
CA GLU A 299 70.33 2.37 -11.51
C GLU A 299 70.35 2.02 -10.01
#